data_AF-A0A1B6IBX1-F1
#
_entry.id   AF-A0A1B6IBX1-F1
#
_cell.length_a   1.000
_cell.length_b   1.000
_cell.length_c   1.000
_cell.angle_alpha   90.00
_cell.angle_beta   90.00
_cell.angle_gamma   90.00
#
_symmetry.space_group_name_H-M   'P 1'
#
loop_
_entity.id
_entity.type
_entity.pdbx_description
1 polymer ?
#
loop_
_entity_poly.entity_id
_entity_poly.type
_entity_poly.pdbx_seq_one_letter_code
_entity_poly.pdbx_strand_id
1 'polypeptide(L)'
;HQVTVFSSFPQKKSLPNYTDVDCSATVPPGISAISIDQIRQVMPTPWETVHFMKEIHEDCCKILGESKVQHLWKSKEQYDLLITELFASDCFTYVAYKL
;
A
#
# COMPACT_ATOMS: atom_id res chain seq x y z
N HIS A 1 -0.39 12.37 19.11
CA HIS A 1 -1.09 11.89 17.91
C HIS A 1 -1.16 10.38 17.99
N GLN A 2 -2.32 9.80 17.69
CA GLN A 2 -2.47 8.35 17.51
C GLN A 2 -2.26 8.07 16.03
N VAL A 3 -1.38 7.13 15.70
CA VAL A 3 -1.02 6.84 14.31
C VAL A 3 -1.33 5.38 14.03
N THR A 4 -2.09 5.13 12.97
CA THR A 4 -2.33 3.78 12.45
C THR A 4 -1.66 3.69 11.09
N VAL A 5 -0.76 2.72 10.93
CA VAL A 5 0.01 2.54 9.69
C VAL A 5 -0.30 1.19 9.09
N PHE A 6 -0.76 1.19 7.85
CA PHE A 6 -0.97 0.01 7.03
C PHE A 6 0.27 -0.17 6.17
N SER A 7 1.01 -1.26 6.39
CA SER A 7 2.29 -1.49 5.73
C SER A 7 2.66 -2.95 5.71
N SER A 8 3.40 -3.36 4.67
CA SER A 8 4.05 -4.67 4.60
C SER A 8 5.35 -4.75 5.42
N PHE A 9 5.72 -3.64 6.09
CA PHE A 9 6.93 -3.48 6.88
C PHE A 9 6.58 -3.00 8.31
N PRO A 10 5.90 -3.82 9.13
CA PRO A 10 5.59 -3.44 10.50
C PRO A 10 6.87 -3.23 11.33
N GLN A 11 6.79 -2.36 12.34
CA GLN A 11 7.91 -2.12 13.23
C GLN A 11 8.25 -3.37 14.03
N LYS A 12 9.55 -3.65 14.21
CA LYS A 12 10.01 -4.78 15.04
C LYS A 12 9.72 -4.58 16.53
N LYS A 13 9.56 -3.33 16.95
CA LYS A 13 9.27 -2.94 18.33
C LYS A 13 8.02 -2.09 18.33
N SER A 14 7.07 -2.45 19.19
CA SER A 14 5.86 -1.65 19.41
C SER A 14 6.25 -0.28 19.97
N LEU A 15 5.62 0.77 19.45
CA LEU A 15 5.81 2.14 19.88
C LEU A 15 4.51 2.65 20.53
N PRO A 16 4.60 3.47 21.59
CA PRO A 16 3.41 4.05 22.20
C PRO A 16 2.67 4.96 21.20
N ASN A 17 1.34 4.83 21.16
CA ASN A 17 0.43 5.56 20.26
C ASN A 17 0.62 5.27 18.75
N TYR A 18 1.23 4.13 18.42
CA TYR A 18 1.49 3.72 17.05
C TYR A 18 0.99 2.29 16.83
N THR A 19 0.03 2.14 15.94
CA THR A 19 -0.60 0.85 15.59
C THR A 19 -0.12 0.44 14.22
N ASP A 20 0.73 -0.60 14.16
CA ASP A 20 1.05 -1.27 12.90
C ASP A 20 -0.07 -2.23 12.51
N VAL A 21 -0.53 -2.10 11.28
CA VAL A 21 -1.36 -3.08 10.59
C VAL A 21 -0.49 -3.72 9.52
N ASP A 22 -0.09 -4.97 9.79
CA ASP A 22 0.67 -5.77 8.84
C ASP A 22 -0.20 -6.16 7.64
N CYS A 23 0.26 -5.76 6.45
CA CYS A 23 -0.38 -6.00 5.17
C CYS A 23 0.41 -6.94 4.27
N SER A 24 1.50 -7.54 4.77
CA SER A 24 2.45 -8.35 4.01
C SER A 24 1.83 -9.61 3.38
N ALA A 25 0.72 -10.10 3.92
CA ALA A 25 -0.03 -11.23 3.38
C ALA A 25 -0.78 -10.89 2.08
N THR A 26 -1.24 -9.65 1.93
CA THR A 26 -2.01 -9.18 0.77
C THR A 26 -1.15 -8.45 -0.24
N VAL A 27 -0.25 -7.59 0.26
CA VAL A 27 0.73 -6.87 -0.55
C VAL A 27 2.11 -7.25 -0.03
N PRO A 28 2.80 -8.20 -0.67
CA PRO A 28 4.12 -8.63 -0.22
C PRO A 28 5.10 -7.44 -0.16
N PRO A 29 6.02 -7.41 0.82
CA PRO A 29 7.01 -6.34 0.91
C PRO A 29 7.86 -6.30 -0.36
N GLY A 30 7.81 -5.15 -1.05
CA GLY A 30 8.67 -4.89 -2.21
C GLY A 30 10.14 -4.95 -1.82
N ILE A 31 10.95 -5.63 -2.62
CA ILE A 31 12.39 -5.72 -2.38
C ILE A 31 13.01 -4.40 -2.88
N SER A 32 13.64 -3.59 -2.02
CA SER A 32 14.38 -2.38 -2.44
C SER A 32 15.63 -2.66 -3.30
N ALA A 33 15.76 -3.88 -3.84
CA ALA A 33 16.91 -4.34 -4.59
C ALA A 33 16.49 -4.81 -6.00
N ILE A 34 15.66 -4.02 -6.70
CA ILE A 34 15.45 -4.24 -8.13
C ILE A 34 16.66 -3.66 -8.86
N SER A 35 17.46 -4.54 -9.48
CA SER A 35 18.61 -4.13 -10.28
C SER A 35 18.17 -3.53 -11.63
N ILE A 36 19.05 -2.75 -12.25
CA ILE A 36 18.81 -2.25 -13.62
C ILE A 36 18.62 -3.40 -14.61
N ASP A 37 19.30 -4.52 -14.41
CA ASP A 37 19.13 -5.69 -15.27
C ASP A 37 17.77 -6.36 -15.07
N GLN A 38 17.26 -6.42 -13.83
CA GLN A 38 15.91 -6.90 -13.57
C GLN A 38 14.88 -5.97 -14.23
N ILE A 39 15.05 -4.65 -14.13
CA ILE A 39 14.19 -3.66 -14.82
C ILE A 39 14.18 -3.93 -16.33
N ARG A 40 15.34 -4.13 -16.96
CA ARG A 40 15.44 -4.43 -18.39
C ARG A 40 14.77 -5.76 -18.77
N GLN A 41 14.70 -6.71 -17.85
CA GLN A 41 14.03 -7.99 -18.06
C GLN A 41 12.51 -7.89 -17.91
N VAL A 42 12.01 -7.16 -16.91
CA VAL A 42 10.56 -7.05 -16.63
C VAL A 42 9.88 -5.93 -17.43
N MET A 43 10.64 -4.94 -17.89
CA MET A 43 10.18 -3.81 -18.68
C MET A 43 11.04 -3.62 -19.95
N PRO A 44 11.14 -4.61 -20.87
CA PRO A 44 11.98 -4.50 -22.07
C PRO A 44 11.47 -3.47 -23.07
N THR A 45 10.15 -3.29 -23.15
CA THR A 45 9.49 -2.38 -24.08
C THR A 45 8.50 -1.45 -23.38
N PRO A 46 8.10 -0.32 -24.00
CA PRO A 46 7.06 0.55 -23.45
C PRO A 46 5.73 -0.18 -23.19
N TRP A 47 5.37 -1.16 -24.03
CA TRP A 47 4.14 -1.93 -23.87
C TRP A 47 4.18 -2.84 -22.63
N GLU A 48 5.26 -3.59 -22.46
CA GLU A 48 5.48 -4.43 -21.27
C GLU A 48 5.59 -3.58 -20.01
N THR A 49 6.18 -2.39 -20.11
CA THR A 49 6.23 -1.43 -19.00
C THR A 49 4.84 -1.02 -18.54
N VAL A 50 3.93 -0.71 -19.47
CA VAL A 50 2.54 -0.37 -19.14
C VAL A 50 1.83 -1.55 -18.47
N HIS A 51 2.02 -2.77 -18.97
CA HIS A 51 1.47 -3.97 -18.36
C HIS A 51 1.99 -4.19 -16.94
N PHE A 52 3.31 -4.09 -16.74
CA PHE A 52 3.94 -4.21 -15.43
C PHE A 52 3.41 -3.18 -14.44
N MET A 53 3.28 -1.92 -14.84
CA MET A 53 2.73 -0.86 -13.99
C MET A 53 1.26 -1.10 -13.65
N LYS A 54 0.46 -1.63 -14.60
CA LYS A 54 -0.93 -2.04 -14.35
C LYS A 54 -1.00 -3.18 -13.34
N GLU A 55 -0.15 -4.18 -13.43
CA GLU A 55 -0.12 -5.31 -12.49
C GLU A 55 0.23 -4.84 -11.07
N ILE A 56 1.27 -4.00 -10.93
CA ILE A 56 1.61 -3.37 -9.64
C ILE A 56 0.42 -2.59 -9.09
N HIS A 57 -0.23 -1.78 -9.92
CA HIS A 57 -1.42 -1.03 -9.52
C HIS A 57 -2.51 -1.97 -8.96
N GLU A 58 -2.88 -3.01 -9.72
CA GLU A 58 -3.92 -3.95 -9.33
C GLU A 58 -3.55 -4.69 -8.03
N ASP A 59 -2.29 -5.08 -7.88
CA ASP A 59 -1.78 -5.76 -6.69
C ASP A 59 -1.81 -4.85 -5.46
N CYS A 60 -1.36 -3.61 -5.56
CA CYS A 60 -1.44 -2.64 -4.48
C CYS A 60 -2.88 -2.40 -4.04
N CYS A 61 -3.82 -2.33 -4.98
CA CYS A 61 -5.22 -2.06 -4.68
C CYS A 61 -5.98 -3.23 -4.04
N LYS A 62 -5.42 -4.44 -4.03
CA LYS A 62 -5.98 -5.58 -3.26
C LYS A 62 -6.10 -5.27 -1.77
N ILE A 63 -5.30 -4.33 -1.27
CA ILE A 63 -5.36 -3.85 0.12
C ILE A 63 -6.74 -3.31 0.51
N LEU A 64 -7.55 -2.81 -0.43
CA LEU A 64 -8.92 -2.37 -0.15
C LEU A 64 -9.83 -3.55 0.26
N GLY A 65 -9.43 -4.78 -0.04
CA GLY A 65 -10.07 -6.01 0.41
C GLY A 65 -9.77 -6.37 1.88
N GLU A 66 -8.73 -5.77 2.49
CA GLU A 66 -8.34 -6.07 3.87
C GLU A 66 -9.45 -5.68 4.85
N SER A 67 -9.81 -6.61 5.74
CA SER A 67 -10.90 -6.41 6.70
C SER A 67 -10.68 -5.17 7.58
N LYS A 68 -9.43 -4.91 7.98
CA LYS A 68 -9.07 -3.73 8.78
C LYS A 68 -9.21 -2.43 7.99
N VAL A 69 -8.84 -2.42 6.71
CA VAL A 69 -9.03 -1.25 5.83
C VAL A 69 -10.51 -0.98 5.62
N GLN A 70 -11.31 -2.03 5.38
CA GLN A 70 -12.76 -1.90 5.29
C GLN A 70 -13.42 -1.43 6.58
N HIS A 71 -12.84 -1.76 7.74
CA HIS A 71 -13.34 -1.30 9.02
C HIS A 71 -13.15 0.21 9.17
N LEU A 72 -12.08 0.82 8.64
CA LEU A 72 -11.83 2.25 8.77
C LEU A 72 -13.04 3.10 8.34
N TRP A 73 -13.52 2.91 7.12
CA TRP A 73 -14.66 3.66 6.58
C TRP A 73 -16.04 3.14 7.02
N LYS A 74 -16.11 1.99 7.70
CA LYS A 74 -17.34 1.49 8.34
C LYS A 74 -17.44 1.92 9.80
N SER A 75 -16.31 2.25 10.42
CA SER A 75 -16.22 2.69 11.80
C SER A 75 -16.65 4.16 11.95
N LYS A 76 -16.84 4.59 13.20
CA LYS A 76 -17.01 6.01 13.56
C LYS A 76 -15.68 6.65 13.97
N GLU A 77 -14.55 5.99 13.72
CA GLU A 77 -13.24 6.57 14.00
C GLU A 77 -13.00 7.77 13.08
N GLN A 78 -12.43 8.83 13.64
CA GLN A 78 -12.13 10.07 12.94
C GLN A 78 -10.62 10.16 12.78
N TYR A 79 -10.16 10.50 11.57
CA TYR A 79 -8.76 10.68 11.26
C TYR A 79 -8.54 12.12 10.82
N ASP A 80 -7.62 12.84 11.47
CA ASP A 80 -7.32 14.23 11.14
C ASP A 80 -6.42 14.36 9.89
N LEU A 81 -5.69 13.30 9.55
CA LEU A 81 -4.70 13.27 8.47
C LEU A 81 -4.56 11.87 7.86
N LEU A 82 -4.62 11.79 6.53
CA LEU A 82 -4.25 10.61 5.76
C LEU A 82 -2.94 10.90 5.00
N ILE A 83 -1.98 9.99 5.14
CA ILE A 83 -0.74 9.98 4.35
C ILE A 83 -0.71 8.67 3.59
N THR A 84 -0.54 8.73 2.27
CA THR A 84 -0.53 7.57 1.39
C THR A 84 0.55 7.72 0.32
N GLU A 85 1.03 6.58 -0.17
CA GLU A 85 1.97 6.53 -1.30
C GLU A 85 1.18 6.55 -2.61
N LEU A 86 1.57 7.47 -3.50
CA LEU A 86 0.93 7.69 -4.81
C LEU A 86 1.73 7.05 -5.96
N PHE A 87 2.45 5.95 -5.69
CA PHE A 87 3.22 5.26 -6.71
C PHE A 87 2.36 4.19 -7.38
N ALA A 88 2.12 4.36 -8.69
CA ALA A 88 1.34 3.49 -9.58
C ALA A 88 -0.14 3.24 -9.19
N SER A 89 -0.56 3.48 -7.95
CA SER A 89 -1.91 3.22 -7.46
C SER A 89 -2.62 4.50 -6.98
N ASP A 90 -3.85 4.72 -7.46
CA ASP A 90 -4.72 5.83 -7.06
C ASP A 90 -5.85 5.38 -6.12
N CYS A 91 -5.98 4.07 -5.87
CA CYS A 91 -7.08 3.48 -5.12
C CYS A 91 -7.16 3.91 -3.66
N PHE A 92 -6.06 4.40 -3.07
CA PHE A 92 -6.08 5.03 -1.75
C PHE A 92 -6.84 6.36 -1.70
N THR A 93 -7.04 7.02 -2.85
CA THR A 93 -7.85 8.23 -2.95
C THR A 93 -9.31 7.96 -2.55
N TYR A 94 -9.81 6.75 -2.83
CA TYR A 94 -11.15 6.35 -2.37
C TYR A 94 -11.23 6.27 -0.85
N VAL A 95 -10.16 5.85 -0.18
CA VAL A 95 -10.06 5.86 1.29
C VAL A 95 -10.12 7.29 1.80
N ALA A 96 -9.37 8.21 1.17
CA ALA A 96 -9.38 9.64 1.51
C ALA A 96 -10.77 10.27 1.37
N TYR A 97 -11.56 9.86 0.36
CA TYR A 97 -12.93 10.34 0.17
C TYR A 97 -13.91 9.81 1.22
N LYS A 98 -13.62 8.65 1.83
CA LYS A 98 -14.52 7.98 2.78
C LYS A 98 -14.24 8.30 4.25
N LEU A 99 -13.02 8.69 4.57
CA LEU A 99 -12.62 9.16 5.91
C LEU A 99 -12.94 10.64 6.06
#